data_AF-F3Y8L6-F1
#
_entry.id   AF-F3Y8L6-F1
#
_cell.length_a   1.000
_cell.length_b   1.000
_cell.length_c   1.000
_cell.angle_alpha   90.00
_cell.angle_beta   90.00
_cell.angle_gamma   90.00
#
_symmetry.space_group_name_H-M   'P 1'
#
loop_
_entity.id
_entity.type
_entity.pdbx_description
1 polymer ?
#
loop_
_entity_poly.entity_id
_entity_poly.type
_entity_poly.pdbx_seq_one_letter_code
_entity_poly.pdbx_strand_id
1 'polypeptide(L)' 'MKYVHRVETKEFLTEYFVDNHVEIKDINFAVDLRTDHKVYTNIYTVSLPKGMSYTSIIEDISKNKNIMKIRLITA' A
#
# COMPACT_ATOMS: atom_id res chain seq x y z
N MET A 1 -4.64 -2.71 -0.71
CA MET A 1 -3.63 -2.79 -1.80
C MET A 1 -3.27 -4.25 -2.04
N LYS A 2 -3.09 -4.66 -3.31
CA LYS A 2 -2.59 -6.00 -3.69
C LYS A 2 -1.27 -5.87 -4.46
N TYR A 3 -0.29 -6.72 -4.16
CA TYR A 3 1.05 -6.66 -4.76
C TYR A 3 1.79 -8.00 -4.74
N VAL A 4 2.89 -8.05 -5.51
CA VAL A 4 3.88 -9.15 -5.58
C VAL A 4 5.25 -8.67 -5.10
N HIS A 5 6.28 -9.52 -5.11
CA HIS A 5 7.66 -9.13 -4.72
C HIS A 5 7.74 -8.49 -3.32
N ARG A 6 7.30 -9.24 -2.30
CA ARG A 6 7.05 -8.78 -0.92
C ARG A 6 8.09 -7.83 -0.34
N VAL A 7 9.38 -8.18 -0.45
CA VAL A 7 10.47 -7.44 0.22
C VAL A 7 10.57 -6.04 -0.38
N GLU A 8 10.83 -5.96 -1.69
CA GLU A 8 10.94 -4.70 -2.45
C GLU A 8 9.69 -3.81 -2.27
N THR A 9 8.49 -4.39 -2.39
CA THR A 9 7.27 -3.58 -2.27
C THR A 9 6.99 -3.12 -0.85
N LYS A 10 7.34 -3.91 0.17
CA LYS A 10 7.15 -3.50 1.56
C LYS A 10 8.11 -2.38 1.93
N GLU A 11 9.36 -2.45 1.49
CA GLU A 11 10.35 -1.38 1.66
C GLU A 11 9.86 -0.09 1.02
N PHE A 12 9.47 -0.13 -0.26
CA PHE A 12 8.88 1.02 -0.96
C PHE A 12 7.68 1.64 -0.23
N LEU A 13 6.71 0.83 0.21
CA LEU A 13 5.53 1.35 0.92
C LEU A 13 5.90 1.96 2.27
N THR A 14 6.88 1.38 2.97
CA THR A 14 7.33 1.88 4.27
C THR A 14 8.02 3.23 4.12
N GLU A 15 8.97 3.32 3.19
CA GLU A 15 9.68 4.57 2.85
C GLU A 15 8.68 5.65 2.40
N TYR A 16 7.76 5.30 1.49
CA TYR A 16 6.76 6.25 1.02
C TYR A 16 5.92 6.83 2.15
N PHE A 17 5.43 6.00 3.08
CA PHE A 17 4.62 6.49 4.20
C PHE A 17 5.44 7.33 5.18
N VAL A 18 6.70 6.98 5.44
CA VAL A 18 7.60 7.77 6.29
C VAL A 18 7.88 9.14 5.67
N ASP A 19 8.32 9.17 4.41
CA ASP A 19 8.69 10.41 3.70
C ASP A 19 7.50 11.37 3.58
N ASN A 20 6.31 10.82 3.36
CA ASN A 20 5.07 11.58 3.21
C ASN A 20 4.37 11.84 4.55
N HIS A 21 4.97 11.49 5.69
CA HIS A 21 4.41 11.72 7.03
C HIS A 21 2.99 11.11 7.18
N VAL A 22 2.74 9.99 6.52
CA VAL A 22 1.49 9.24 6.60
C VAL A 22 1.55 8.34 7.82
N GLU A 23 0.65 8.56 8.77
CA GLU A 23 0.63 7.79 10.00
C GLU A 23 -0.22 6.52 9.81
N ILE A 24 0.38 5.35 10.05
CA ILE A 24 -0.32 4.07 9.97
C ILE A 24 -0.98 3.78 11.34
N LYS A 25 -2.31 3.69 11.35
CA LYS A 25 -3.10 3.39 12.56
C LYS A 25 -3.34 1.90 12.74
N ASP A 26 -3.57 1.19 11.65
CA ASP A 26 -3.82 -0.24 11.65
C ASP A 26 -3.39 -0.89 10.33
N ILE A 27 -3.03 -2.18 10.41
CA ILE A 27 -2.63 -2.99 9.26
C ILE A 27 -3.31 -4.35 9.35
N ASN A 28 -4.18 -4.63 8.39
CA ASN A 28 -4.68 -5.97 8.14
C ASN A 28 -3.99 -6.54 6.90
N PHE A 29 -3.62 -7.82 6.94
CA PHE A 29 -2.94 -8.46 5.82
C PHE A 29 -3.52 -9.85 5.51
N ALA A 30 -3.43 -10.21 4.24
CA ALA A 30 -3.76 -11.54 3.75
C ALA A 30 -2.77 -11.95 2.66
N VAL A 31 -2.54 -13.25 2.51
CA VAL A 31 -1.66 -13.80 1.48
C VAL A 31 -2.41 -14.87 0.72
N ASP A 32 -2.53 -14.69 -0.59
CA ASP A 32 -3.05 -15.70 -1.50
C ASP A 32 -1.87 -16.45 -2.14
N LEU A 33 -1.86 -17.78 -2.00
CA LEU A 33 -0.97 -18.65 -2.75
C LEU A 33 -1.59 -18.90 -4.13
N ARG A 34 -0.97 -18.38 -5.18
CA ARG A 34 -1.27 -18.75 -6.57
C ARG A 34 -0.31 -19.87 -6.99
N THR A 35 -0.62 -20.52 -8.11
CA THR A 35 0.13 -21.69 -8.60
C THR A 35 1.63 -21.40 -8.79
N ASP A 36 1.97 -20.16 -9.13
CA ASP A 36 3.29 -19.70 -9.55
C ASP A 36 3.89 -18.62 -8.64
N HIS A 37 3.07 -17.89 -7.88
CA HIS A 37 3.55 -16.82 -7.00
C HIS A 37 2.62 -16.54 -5.80
N LYS A 38 3.11 -15.73 -4.85
CA LYS A 38 2.32 -15.22 -3.71
C LYS A 38 1.80 -13.83 -4.02
N VAL A 39 0.50 -13.61 -3.81
CA VAL A 39 -0.12 -12.29 -3.89
C VAL A 39 -0.42 -11.81 -2.48
N TYR A 40 0.10 -10.63 -2.13
CA TYR A 40 -0.05 -10.02 -0.83
C TYR A 40 -1.15 -8.97 -0.89
N THR A 41 -2.06 -8.99 0.08
CA THR A 41 -3.07 -7.95 0.27
C THR A 41 -2.82 -7.26 1.59
N ASN A 42 -2.54 -5.96 1.58
CA ASN A 42 -2.48 -5.13 2.79
C ASN A 42 -3.61 -4.10 2.78
N ILE A 43 -4.33 -4.01 3.88
CA ILE A 43 -5.35 -3.00 4.14
C ILE A 43 -4.79 -2.11 5.25
N TYR A 44 -4.50 -0.87 4.90
CA TYR A 44 -3.96 0.11 5.83
C TYR A 44 -5.08 1.07 6.24
N THR A 45 -5.21 1.28 7.55
CA THR A 45 -5.91 2.43 8.10
C THR A 45 -4.86 3.50 8.33
N VAL A 46 -4.97 4.63 7.64
CA VAL A 46 -3.96 5.71 7.69
C VAL A 46 -4.58 7.04 8.07
N SER A 47 -3.78 7.88 8.72
CA SER A 47 -4.06 9.30 8.90
C SER A 47 -3.12 10.09 8.01
N LEU A 48 -3.68 11.01 7.21
CA LEU A 48 -2.92 11.82 6.27
C LEU A 48 -2.54 13.16 6.92
N PRO A 49 -1.36 13.71 6.61
CA PRO A 49 -1.00 15.06 7.05
C PRO A 49 -1.90 16.12 6.40
N LYS A 50 -1.97 17.31 7.02
CA LYS A 50 -2.77 18.41 6.48
C LYS A 50 -2.33 18.78 5.06
N GLY A 51 -3.31 18.88 4.15
CA GLY A 51 -3.09 19.27 2.76
C GLY A 51 -2.76 18.11 1.82
N MET A 52 -2.64 16.87 2.31
CA MET A 52 -2.43 15.70 1.47
C MET A 52 -3.76 15.05 1.09
N SER A 53 -3.93 14.73 -0.19
CA SER A 53 -5.09 14.00 -0.70
C SER A 53 -4.78 12.51 -0.83
N TYR A 54 -5.77 11.66 -0.54
CA TYR A 54 -5.68 10.23 -0.81
C TYR A 54 -5.46 9.94 -2.31
N THR A 55 -5.88 10.83 -3.21
CA THR A 55 -5.69 10.66 -4.66
C THR A 55 -4.21 10.69 -5.03
N SER A 56 -3.44 11.64 -4.47
CA SER A 56 -2.00 11.76 -4.71
C SER A 56 -1.23 10.53 -4.23
N ILE A 57 -1.63 9.98 -3.07
CA ILE A 57 -1.06 8.74 -2.54
C ILE A 57 -1.31 7.56 -3.48
N ILE A 58 -2.54 7.43 -3.98
CA ILE A 58 -2.89 6.36 -4.92
C ILE A 58 -2.07 6.50 -6.20
N GLU A 59 -1.94 7.71 -6.74
CA GLU A 59 -1.16 7.98 -7.95
C GLU A 59 0.32 7.61 -7.77
N ASP A 60 0.96 8.04 -6.69
CA ASP A 60 2.37 7.75 -6.44
C ASP A 60 2.63 6.26 -6.19
N ILE A 61 1.82 5.62 -5.35
CA ILE A 61 1.95 4.18 -5.08
C ILE A 61 1.71 3.38 -6.36
N SER A 62 0.79 3.80 -7.23
CA SER A 62 0.49 3.09 -8.49
C SER A 62 1.65 3.07 -9.49
N LYS A 63 2.65 3.97 -9.36
CA LYS A 63 3.86 3.97 -10.20
C LYS A 63 4.76 2.76 -9.95
N ASN A 64 4.62 2.10 -8.79
CA ASN A 64 5.41 0.92 -8.49
C ASN A 64 4.88 -0.30 -9.27
N LYS A 65 5.73 -0.86 -10.13
CA LYS A 65 5.43 -2.00 -11.02
C LYS A 65 4.89 -3.25 -10.31
N ASN A 66 5.17 -3.41 -9.03
CA ASN A 66 4.76 -4.57 -8.24
C ASN A 66 3.35 -4.42 -7.65
N ILE A 67 2.78 -3.20 -7.69
CA ILE A 67 1.41 -2.93 -7.24
C ILE A 67 0.42 -3.38 -8.31
N MET A 68 -0.44 -4.33 -7.96
CA MET A 68 -1.43 -4.89 -8.88
C MET A 68 -2.80 -4.22 -8.75
N LYS A 69 -3.15 -3.76 -7.54
CA LYS A 69 -4.45 -3.16 -7.26
C LYS A 69 -4.41 -2.24 -6.06
N ILE A 70 -4.97 -1.05 -6.21
CA ILE A 70 -5.26 -0.13 -5.10
C ILE A 70 -6.78 0.04 -5.00
N ARG A 71 -7.30 0.11 -3.79
CA ARG A 71 -8.71 0.37 -3.51
C ARG A 71 -8.80 1.24 -2.28
N LEU A 72 -9.51 2.35 -2.38
CA LEU A 72 -9.93 3.15 -1.23
C LEU A 72 -11.09 2.44 -0.52
N ILE A 73 -11.01 2.36 0.80
CA ILE A 73 -12.09 1.87 1.64
C ILE A 73 -12.52 3.06 2.50
N THR A 74 -13.71 3.58 2.26
CA THR A 74 -14.35 4.60 3.09
C THR A 74 -15.29 3.90 4.06
N ALA A 75 -15.13 4.17 5.36
CA ALA A 75 -16.08 3.77 6.38
C ALA A 75 -17.30 4.70 6.37
#